data_AF-T2J1C0-F1
#
_entry.id   AF-T2J1C0-F1
#
_cell.length_a   1.000
_cell.length_b   1.000
_cell.length_c   1.000
_cell.angle_alpha   90.00
_cell.angle_beta   90.00
_cell.angle_gamma   90.00
#
_symmetry.space_group_name_H-M   'P 1'
#
loop_
_entity.id
_entity.type
_entity.pdbx_description
1 polymer ?
#
loop_
_entity_poly.entity_id
_entity_poly.type
_entity_poly.pdbx_seq_one_letter_code
_entity_poly.pdbx_strand_id
1 'polypeptide(L)' 'MFSLDELKQTRYFQDVLEEGRQEGRQEGRFENKLETVPRLLALGLTVEQVAEALQLDIEQVRNIQKKEGL' A
#
# COMPACT_ATOMS: atom_id res chain seq x y z
N MET A 1 20.79 -32.17 -13.92
CA MET A 1 20.51 -30.76 -14.24
C MET A 1 19.12 -30.50 -13.69
N PHE A 2 19.00 -29.78 -12.57
CA PHE A 2 17.68 -29.47 -11.99
C PHE A 2 17.00 -28.41 -12.87
N SER A 3 15.81 -28.70 -13.38
CA SER A 3 15.06 -27.78 -14.22
C SER A 3 14.22 -26.84 -13.36
N LEU A 4 14.00 -25.60 -13.80
CA LEU A 4 13.19 -24.61 -13.06
C LEU A 4 11.77 -25.09 -12.75
N ASP A 5 11.27 -26.07 -13.49
CA ASP A 5 9.94 -26.68 -13.26
C ASP A 5 9.89 -27.62 -12.06
N GLU A 6 11.01 -28.22 -11.63
CA GLU A 6 11.08 -29.06 -10.42
C GLU A 6 11.06 -28.22 -9.13
N LEU A 7 11.61 -27.01 -9.17
CA LEU A 7 11.61 -26.09 -8.02
C LEU A 7 10.21 -25.51 -7.74
N LYS A 8 9.39 -25.28 -8.78
CA LYS A 8 8.01 -24.78 -8.64
C LYS A 8 7.06 -25.75 -7.94
N GLN A 9 7.39 -27.05 -7.89
CA GLN A 9 6.59 -28.07 -7.21
C GLN A 9 6.95 -28.29 -5.73
N THR A 10 8.00 -27.62 -5.23
CA THR A 10 8.34 -27.71 -3.81
C THR A 10 7.35 -26.86 -2.99
N ARG A 11 6.91 -27.36 -1.83
CA ARG A 11 6.05 -26.61 -0.88
C ARG A 11 6.54 -25.18 -0.65
N TYR A 12 7.87 -25.03 -0.60
CA TYR A 12 8.57 -23.76 -0.46
C TYR A 12 8.18 -22.71 -1.52
N PHE A 13 7.96 -23.10 -2.78
CA PHE A 13 7.57 -22.16 -3.83
C PHE A 13 6.10 -21.72 -3.72
N GLN A 14 5.22 -22.59 -3.21
CA GLN A 14 3.84 -22.23 -2.91
C GLN A 14 3.77 -21.27 -1.73
N ASP A 15 4.53 -21.55 -0.67
CA ASP A 15 4.60 -20.71 0.52
C ASP A 15 5.14 -19.30 0.17
N VAL A 16 6.23 -19.21 -0.61
CA VAL A 16 6.82 -17.92 -1.03
C VAL A 16 5.91 -17.13 -1.98
N LEU A 17 5.12 -17.80 -2.84
CA LEU A 17 4.15 -17.12 -3.71
C LEU A 17 2.94 -16.61 -2.91
N GLU A 18 2.49 -17.35 -1.89
CA GLU A 18 1.42 -16.90 -1.00
C GLU A 18 1.87 -15.75 -0.10
N GLU A 19 3.07 -15.81 0.48
CA GLU A 19 3.67 -14.73 1.25
C GLU A 19 3.86 -13.48 0.37
N GLY A 20 4.52 -13.59 -0.78
CA GLY A 20 4.72 -12.45 -1.68
C GLY A 20 3.42 -11.83 -2.20
N ARG A 21 2.34 -12.63 -2.36
CA ARG A 21 1.01 -12.12 -2.75
C ARG A 21 0.23 -11.53 -1.58
N GLN A 22 0.52 -11.91 -0.34
CA GLN A 22 -0.04 -11.28 0.85
C GLN A 22 0.68 -9.97 1.17
N GLU A 23 2.00 -9.96 1.10
CA GLU A 23 2.85 -8.78 1.28
C GLU A 23 2.53 -7.72 0.23
N GLY A 24 2.54 -8.08 -1.07
CA GLY A 24 2.20 -7.13 -2.14
C GLY A 24 0.76 -6.61 -2.10
N ARG A 25 -0.19 -7.37 -1.53
CA ARG A 25 -1.57 -6.87 -1.32
C ARG A 25 -1.66 -5.92 -0.13
N GLN A 26 -0.86 -6.10 0.90
CA GLN A 26 -0.84 -5.22 2.07
C GLN A 26 -0.08 -3.93 1.76
N GLU A 27 1.09 -4.04 1.14
CA GLU A 27 1.89 -2.90 0.66
C GLU A 27 1.09 -2.08 -0.36
N GLY A 28 0.50 -2.72 -1.38
CA GLY A 28 -0.33 -2.02 -2.35
C GLY A 28 -1.55 -1.33 -1.73
N ARG A 29 -2.15 -1.88 -0.67
CA ARG A 29 -3.27 -1.20 0.03
C ARG A 29 -2.80 0.02 0.81
N PHE A 30 -1.63 -0.05 1.43
CA PHE A 30 -1.08 1.05 2.23
C PHE A 30 -0.56 2.18 1.33
N GLU A 31 0.17 1.85 0.26
CA GLU A 31 0.64 2.81 -0.74
C GLU A 31 -0.53 3.52 -1.43
N ASN A 32 -1.56 2.77 -1.86
CA ASN A 32 -2.75 3.38 -2.45
C ASN A 32 -3.44 4.37 -1.50
N LYS A 33 -3.50 4.09 -0.20
CA LYS A 33 -4.08 5.03 0.78
C LYS A 33 -3.29 6.32 0.83
N LEU A 34 -1.96 6.26 0.88
CA LEU A 34 -1.10 7.44 0.95
C LEU A 34 -1.16 8.27 -0.34
N GLU A 35 -1.18 7.65 -1.51
CA GLU A 35 -1.33 8.35 -2.81
C GLU A 35 -2.72 8.95 -3.01
N THR A 36 -3.73 8.45 -2.28
CA THR A 36 -5.11 8.96 -2.36
C THR A 36 -5.29 10.23 -1.53
N VAL A 37 -4.45 10.48 -0.51
CA VAL A 37 -4.47 11.70 0.31
C VAL A 37 -4.45 12.99 -0.55
N PRO A 38 -3.44 13.23 -1.41
CA PRO A 38 -3.38 14.46 -2.20
C PRO A 38 -4.59 14.60 -3.15
N ARG A 39 -5.12 13.48 -3.68
CA ARG A 39 -6.32 13.49 -4.52
C ARG A 39 -7.56 13.92 -3.75
N LEU A 40 -7.75 13.43 -2.52
CA LEU A 40 -8.89 13.80 -1.68
C LEU A 40 -8.80 15.26 -1.22
N LEU A 41 -7.61 15.74 -0.87
CA LEU A 41 -7.38 17.15 -0.55
C LEU A 41 -7.66 18.05 -1.77
N ALA A 42 -7.24 17.64 -2.97
CA ALA A 42 -7.52 18.37 -4.21
C ALA A 42 -9.03 18.40 -4.57
N LEU A 43 -9.81 17.42 -4.10
CA LEU A 43 -11.28 17.41 -4.21
C LEU A 43 -11.97 18.31 -3.18
N GLY A 44 -11.20 19.00 -2.32
CA GLY A 44 -11.72 19.93 -1.32
C GLY A 44 -12.11 19.30 0.02
N LEU A 45 -11.76 18.03 0.27
CA LEU A 45 -11.91 17.42 1.60
C LEU A 45 -10.89 18.00 2.57
N THR A 46 -11.27 18.10 3.84
CA THR A 46 -10.33 18.56 4.88
C THR A 46 -9.39 17.44 5.31
N VAL A 47 -8.25 17.82 5.90
CA VAL A 47 -7.25 16.88 6.43
C VAL A 47 -7.89 15.87 7.40
N GLU A 48 -8.82 16.32 8.23
CA GLU A 48 -9.53 15.48 9.21
C GLU A 48 -10.44 14.45 8.52
N GLN A 49 -11.17 14.86 7.48
CA GLN A 49 -12.02 13.96 6.71
C GLN A 49 -11.21 12.91 5.95
N VAL A 50 -10.05 13.31 5.42
CA VAL A 50 -9.13 12.40 4.73
C VAL A 50 -8.50 11.40 5.71
N ALA A 51 -8.10 11.87 6.89
CA ALA A 51 -7.60 11.03 7.98
C ALA A 51 -8.64 9.98 8.39
N GLU A 52 -9.89 10.38 8.58
CA GLU A 52 -11.00 9.47 8.92
C GLU A 52 -11.28 8.47 7.78
N ALA A 53 -11.41 8.94 6.54
CA ALA A 53 -11.75 8.10 5.40
C ALA A 53 -10.69 7.04 5.08
N LEU A 54 -9.41 7.36 5.28
CA LEU A 54 -8.30 6.46 5.03
C LEU A 54 -7.84 5.69 6.28
N GLN A 55 -8.42 6.01 7.44
CA GLN A 55 -7.99 5.53 8.76
C GLN A 55 -6.50 5.80 9.00
N LEU A 56 -6.08 7.03 8.70
CA LEU A 56 -4.73 7.54 8.90
C LEU A 56 -4.73 8.58 10.03
N ASP A 57 -3.57 8.79 10.63
CA ASP A 57 -3.41 9.89 11.57
C ASP A 57 -3.43 11.25 10.85
N ILE A 58 -4.03 12.26 11.48
CA ILE A 58 -4.08 13.64 10.97
C ILE A 58 -2.65 14.15 10.66
N GLU A 59 -1.69 13.83 11.52
CA GLU A 59 -0.28 14.20 11.33
C GLU A 59 0.35 13.51 10.11
N GLN A 60 -0.06 12.27 9.80
CA GLN A 60 0.40 11.59 8.57
C GLN A 60 -0.16 12.30 7.33
N VAL A 61 -1.44 12.65 7.33
CA VAL A 61 -2.08 13.38 6.23
C VAL A 61 -1.41 14.76 6.02
N ARG A 62 -1.12 15.48 7.11
CA ARG A 62 -0.36 16.75 7.07
C ARG A 62 1.05 16.60 6.53
N ASN A 63 1.75 15.54 6.91
CA ASN A 63 3.10 15.28 6.42
C ASN A 63 3.10 14.97 4.93
N ILE A 64 2.10 14.24 4.44
CA ILE A 64 1.91 13.98 3.00
C ILE A 64 1.62 15.29 2.26
N GLN A 65 0.69 16.10 2.79
CA GLN A 65 0.39 17.41 2.23
C GLN A 65 1.65 18.30 2.11
N LYS A 66 2.45 18.39 3.17
CA LYS A 66 3.72 19.15 3.18
C LYS A 66 4.76 18.59 2.22
N LYS A 67 4.83 17.26 2.07
CA LYS A 67 5.77 16.58 1.18
C LYS A 67 5.41 16.80 -0.30
N GLU A 68 4.12 16.82 -0.62
CA GLU A 68 3.59 17.05 -1.98
C GLU A 68 3.50 18.54 -2.35
N GLY A 69 3.65 19.46 -1.38
CA GLY A 69 3.61 20.91 -1.63
C GLY A 69 2.21 21.45 -1.91
N LEU A 70 1.17 20.78 -1.40
CA LEU A 70 -0.25 21.10 -1.57
C LEU A 70 -0.81 22.02 -0.47
#